data_AF-A0A967MXJ1-F1
#
_entry.id   AF-A0A967MXJ1-F1
#
_cell.length_a   1.000
_cell.length_b   1.000
_cell.length_c   1.000
_cell.angle_alpha   90.00
_cell.angle_beta   90.00
_cell.angle_gamma   90.00
#
_symmetry.space_group_name_H-M   'P 1'
#
loop_
_entity.id
_entity.type
_entity.pdbx_description
1 polymer ?
#
loop_
_entity_poly.entity_id
_entity_poly.type
_entity_poly.pdbx_seq_one_letter_code
_entity_poly.pdbx_strand_id
1 'polypeptide(L)'
;RLHATLPRVPFVSGWVDRDRALPLAERGYSLAPEHPGNRLILAVTLLERDPARSEEARHLLESVASSEPRIDHRVEDLRIRAQAREQLAELKAASS
;
A
#
# COMPACT_ATOMS: atom_id res chain seq x y z
N ARG A 1 -17.99 27.42 0.77
CA ARG A 1 -17.66 26.15 1.46
C ARG A 1 -18.07 25.02 0.54
N LEU A 2 -17.13 24.33 -0.10
CA LEU A 2 -17.45 23.23 -1.02
C LEU A 2 -17.67 21.96 -0.17
N HIS A 3 -18.91 21.51 -0.09
CA HIS A 3 -19.30 20.22 0.51
C HIS A 3 -18.94 19.06 -0.42
N ALA A 4 -17.67 18.96 -0.80
CA ALA A 4 -17.17 17.80 -1.54
C ALA A 4 -16.81 16.71 -0.53
N THR A 5 -17.82 16.03 0.01
CA THR A 5 -17.62 14.73 0.64
C THR A 5 -17.28 13.77 -0.50
N LEU A 6 -16.02 13.77 -0.93
CA LEU A 6 -15.51 12.75 -1.84
C LEU A 6 -15.75 11.40 -1.17
N PRO A 7 -16.52 10.48 -1.78
CA PRO A 7 -16.65 9.15 -1.22
C PRO A 7 -15.24 8.57 -1.09
N ARG A 8 -14.89 8.15 0.13
CA ARG A 8 -13.71 7.31 0.37
C ARG A 8 -14.00 5.98 -0.31
N VAL A 9 -13.74 5.88 -1.60
CA VAL A 9 -13.60 4.59 -2.26
C VAL A 9 -12.29 4.02 -1.71
N PRO A 10 -12.31 2.94 -0.90
CA PRO A 10 -11.08 2.25 -0.57
C PRO A 10 -10.46 1.83 -1.90
N PHE A 11 -9.20 2.19 -2.13
CA PHE A 11 -8.47 1.83 -3.36
C PHE A 11 -8.32 0.30 -3.52
N VAL A 12 -8.68 -0.46 -2.49
CA VAL A 12 -8.81 -1.90 -2.50
C VAL A 12 -10.27 -2.23 -2.17
N SER A 13 -11.17 -2.09 -3.14
CA SER A 13 -12.36 -2.94 -3.12
C SER A 13 -11.82 -4.37 -3.26
N GLY A 14 -11.98 -5.20 -2.23
CA GLY A 14 -11.31 -6.50 -2.10
C GLY A 14 -11.13 -7.25 -3.42
N TRP A 15 -9.97 -7.90 -3.58
CA TRP A 15 -9.57 -8.58 -4.80
C TRP A 15 -10.69 -9.46 -5.37
N VAL A 16 -11.14 -9.16 -6.60
CA VAL A 16 -12.20 -9.90 -7.32
C VAL A 16 -11.83 -11.38 -7.46
N ASP A 17 -10.53 -11.68 -7.47
CA ASP A 17 -9.98 -13.01 -7.41
C ASP A 17 -8.88 -13.06 -6.33
N ARG A 18 -9.21 -13.64 -5.18
CA ARG A 18 -8.33 -13.72 -4.00
C ARG A 18 -7.06 -14.52 -4.26
N ASP A 19 -7.09 -15.45 -5.20
CA ASP A 19 -5.95 -16.33 -5.51
C ASP A 19 -4.99 -15.67 -6.51
N ARG A 20 -5.47 -14.67 -7.25
CA ARG A 20 -4.65 -13.89 -8.19
C ARG A 20 -4.07 -12.61 -7.60
N ALA A 21 -4.52 -12.20 -6.42
CA ALA A 21 -4.09 -10.97 -5.75
C ALA A 21 -2.55 -10.87 -5.63
N LEU A 22 -1.92 -11.86 -5.00
CA LEU A 22 -0.48 -11.86 -4.76
C LEU A 22 0.33 -11.93 -6.07
N PRO A 23 0.05 -12.85 -7.02
CA PRO A 23 0.75 -12.86 -8.31
C PRO A 23 0.64 -11.55 -9.10
N LEU A 24 -0.50 -10.87 -9.04
CA LEU A 24 -0.69 -9.58 -9.71
C LEU A 24 0.06 -8.46 -9.01
N ALA A 25 0.07 -8.44 -7.68
CA ALA A 25 0.81 -7.47 -6.89
C ALA A 25 2.33 -7.62 -7.11
N GLU A 26 2.84 -8.85 -7.10
CA GLU A 26 4.24 -9.16 -7.40
C GLU A 26 4.61 -8.73 -8.82
N ARG A 27 3.74 -9.00 -9.80
CA ARG A 27 3.95 -8.57 -11.18
C ARG A 27 3.98 -7.04 -11.28
N GLY A 28 3.05 -6.34 -10.64
CA GLY A 28 3.04 -4.87 -10.61
C GLY A 28 4.34 -4.31 -10.02
N TYR A 29 4.77 -4.86 -8.88
CA TYR A 29 6.05 -4.51 -8.27
C TYR A 29 7.24 -4.79 -9.19
N SER A 30 7.29 -5.93 -9.87
CA SER A 30 8.39 -6.26 -10.80
C SER A 30 8.50 -5.30 -11.99
N LEU A 31 7.39 -4.73 -12.44
CA LEU A 31 7.35 -3.82 -13.59
C LEU A 31 7.84 -2.40 -13.25
N ALA A 32 7.56 -1.94 -12.04
CA ALA A 32 7.99 -0.62 -11.56
C ALA A 32 8.23 -0.68 -10.04
N PRO A 33 9.37 -1.24 -9.61
CA PRO A 33 9.67 -1.46 -8.18
C PRO A 33 9.90 -0.16 -7.42
N GLU A 34 10.18 0.95 -8.11
CA GLU A 34 10.29 2.30 -7.56
C GLU A 34 8.94 3.00 -7.37
N HIS A 35 7.86 2.50 -7.98
CA HIS A 35 6.55 3.12 -7.86
C HIS A 35 5.98 2.93 -6.44
N PRO A 36 5.71 4.00 -5.68
CA PRO A 36 5.29 3.88 -4.28
C PRO A 36 3.95 3.16 -4.14
N GLY A 37 3.05 3.29 -5.13
CA GLY A 37 1.79 2.55 -5.16
C GLY A 37 1.98 1.05 -5.31
N ASN A 38 2.94 0.59 -6.12
CA ASN A 38 3.15 -0.85 -6.33
C ASN A 38 3.75 -1.49 -5.07
N ARG A 39 4.66 -0.78 -4.40
CA ARG A 39 5.20 -1.17 -3.09
C ARG A 39 4.10 -1.28 -2.04
N LEU A 40 3.21 -0.28 -1.96
CA LEU A 40 2.09 -0.29 -1.02
C LEU A 40 1.14 -1.47 -1.29
N ILE A 41 0.76 -1.69 -2.55
CA ILE A 41 -0.14 -2.78 -2.95
C ILE A 41 0.47 -4.13 -2.61
N LEU A 42 1.75 -4.36 -2.96
CA LEU A 42 2.43 -5.60 -2.62
C LEU A 42 2.47 -5.81 -1.11
N ALA A 43 2.86 -4.79 -0.34
CA ALA A 43 2.93 -4.90 1.11
C ALA A 43 1.60 -5.29 1.75
N VAL A 44 0.50 -4.58 1.42
CA VAL A 44 -0.83 -4.88 1.96
C VAL A 44 -1.29 -6.28 1.54
N THR A 45 -1.00 -6.68 0.31
CA THR A 45 -1.34 -8.02 -0.19
C THR A 45 -0.57 -9.12 0.54
N LEU A 46 0.71 -8.91 0.84
CA LEU A 46 1.52 -9.84 1.64
C LEU A 46 0.93 -9.99 3.04
N LEU A 47 0.55 -8.89 3.71
CA LEU A 47 -0.06 -8.96 5.04
C LEU A 47 -1.37 -9.76 5.05
N GLU A 48 -2.19 -9.63 4.01
CA GLU A 48 -3.48 -10.30 3.91
C GLU A 48 -3.37 -11.78 3.47
N ARG A 49 -2.43 -12.08 2.56
CA ARG A 49 -2.42 -13.36 1.83
C ARG A 49 -1.22 -14.24 2.15
N ASP A 50 -0.11 -13.67 2.60
CA ASP A 50 1.11 -14.39 2.98
C ASP A 50 1.77 -13.81 4.25
N PRO A 51 1.16 -14.04 5.44
CA PRO A 51 1.69 -13.49 6.70
C PRO A 51 3.11 -13.96 7.06
N ALA A 52 3.58 -15.06 6.45
CA ALA A 52 4.97 -15.51 6.62
C ALA A 52 5.98 -14.50 6.05
N ARG A 53 5.54 -13.65 5.11
CA ARG A 53 6.30 -12.53 4.52
C ARG A 53 5.94 -11.18 5.14
N SER A 54 5.38 -11.17 6.34
CA SER A 54 5.00 -9.92 7.05
C SER A 54 6.17 -8.96 7.27
N GLU A 55 7.38 -9.48 7.47
CA GLU A 55 8.59 -8.65 7.61
C GLU A 55 8.97 -7.93 6.31
N GLU A 56 8.82 -8.61 5.16
CA GLU A 56 9.00 -7.99 3.85
C GLU A 56 7.97 -6.89 3.62
N ALA A 57 6.71 -7.15 3.96
CA ALA A 57 5.65 -6.16 3.90
C ALA A 57 5.96 -4.93 4.77
N ARG A 58 6.46 -5.14 6.00
CA ARG A 58 6.89 -4.05 6.89
C ARG A 58 7.97 -3.18 6.24
N HIS A 59 9.01 -3.79 5.66
CA HIS A 59 10.08 -3.04 4.99
C HIS A 59 9.57 -2.24 3.78
N LEU A 60 8.66 -2.81 2.98
CA LEU A 60 8.04 -2.11 1.86
C LEU A 60 7.26 -0.88 2.35
N LEU A 61 6.42 -1.04 3.38
CA LEU A 61 5.65 0.05 3.98
C LEU A 61 6.54 1.16 4.54
N GLU A 62 7.63 0.80 5.23
CA GLU A 62 8.60 1.77 5.76
C GLU A 62 9.26 2.58 4.63
N SER A 63 9.65 1.92 3.54
CA SER A 63 10.22 2.62 2.39
C SER A 63 9.21 3.57 1.73
N VAL A 64 7.93 3.17 1.64
CA VAL A 64 6.88 4.03 1.09
C VAL A 64 6.65 5.22 2.00
N ALA A 65 6.45 5.02 3.29
CA ALA A 65 6.16 6.09 4.27
C ALA A 65 7.26 7.18 4.31
N SER A 66 8.50 6.79 4.07
CA SER A 66 9.69 7.67 4.07
C SER A 66 10.07 8.22 2.70
N SER A 67 9.49 7.72 1.61
CA SER A 67 9.80 8.18 0.24
C SER A 67 9.49 9.66 -0.01
N GLU A 68 10.28 10.28 -0.88
CA GLU A 68 10.00 11.62 -1.41
C GLU A 68 8.91 11.51 -2.50
N PRO A 69 7.82 12.30 -2.43
CA PRO A 69 6.79 12.31 -3.45
C PRO A 69 7.32 12.73 -4.82
N ARG A 70 6.91 12.04 -5.87
CA ARG A 70 7.22 12.43 -7.25
C ARG A 70 6.55 13.77 -7.56
N ILE A 71 7.26 14.66 -8.24
CA ILE A 71 6.82 16.05 -8.44
C ILE A 71 5.46 16.14 -9.13
N ASP A 72 5.26 15.33 -10.18
CA ASP A 72 4.03 15.33 -10.98
C ASP A 72 2.87 14.55 -10.31
N HIS A 73 3.16 13.76 -9.27
CA HIS A 73 2.19 12.92 -8.55
C HIS A 73 2.11 13.25 -7.05
N ARG A 74 2.55 14.45 -6.65
CA ARG A 74 2.76 14.80 -5.24
C ARG A 74 1.55 14.53 -4.35
N VAL A 75 0.35 14.86 -4.82
CA VAL A 75 -0.89 14.66 -4.05
C VAL A 75 -1.19 13.16 -3.86
N GLU A 76 -1.06 12.38 -4.92
CA GLU A 76 -1.25 10.93 -4.91
C GLU A 76 -0.23 10.24 -4.00
N ASP A 77 1.05 10.59 -4.14
CA ASP A 77 2.13 10.01 -3.35
C ASP A 77 2.03 10.39 -1.86
N LEU A 78 1.57 11.60 -1.52
CA LEU A 78 1.29 11.96 -0.13
C LEU A 78 0.17 11.09 0.48
N ARG A 79 -0.86 10.76 -0.31
CA ARG A 79 -1.93 9.84 0.13
C ARG A 79 -1.38 8.42 0.31
N ILE A 80 -0.61 7.92 -0.65
CA ILE A 80 0.04 6.60 -0.58
C ILE A 80 0.92 6.50 0.69
N ARG A 81 1.71 7.54 0.98
CA ARG A 81 2.52 7.63 2.21
C ARG A 81 1.68 7.60 3.48
N ALA A 82 0.55 8.30 3.50
CA ALA A 82 -0.37 8.30 4.64
C ALA A 82 -0.94 6.90 4.89
N GLN A 83 -1.37 6.20 3.83
CA GLN A 83 -1.87 4.82 3.94
C GLN A 83 -0.78 3.85 4.42
N ALA A 84 0.46 4.00 3.94
CA ALA A 84 1.57 3.17 4.42
C ALA A 84 1.82 3.36 5.93
N ARG A 85 1.71 4.59 6.44
CA ARG A 85 1.85 4.88 7.87
C ARG A 85 0.71 4.30 8.70
N GLU A 86 -0.52 4.34 8.19
CA GLU A 86 -1.69 3.72 8.82
C GLU A 86 -1.49 2.20 8.97
N GLN A 87 -1.08 1.53 7.88
CA GLN A 87 -0.78 0.09 7.90
C GLN A 87 0.36 -0.27 8.87
N LEU A 88 1.41 0.56 8.95
CA LEU A 88 2.48 0.37 9.94
C LEU A 88 2.00 0.54 11.37
N ALA A 89 1.07 1.45 11.63
CA ALA A 89 0.49 1.63 12.96
C ALA A 89 -0.37 0.42 13.35
N GLU A 90 -1.18 -0.10 12.42
CA GLU A 90 -1.97 -1.32 12.62
C GLU A 90 -1.08 -2.54 12.92
N LEU A 91 -0.02 -2.74 12.15
CA LEU A 91 0.97 -3.80 12.37
C LEU A 91 1.61 -3.76 13.77
N LYS A 92 1.99 -2.55 14.22
CA LYS A 92 2.57 -2.34 15.55
C LYS A 92 1.56 -2.63 16.66
N ALA A 93 0.30 -2.25 16.45
CA ALA A 93 -0.78 -2.53 17.41
C ALA A 93 -1.08 -4.03 17.51
N ALA A 94 -1.00 -4.77 16.40
CA ALA A 94 -1.22 -6.22 16.39
C ALA A 94 -0.06 -7.04 16.98
N SER A 95 1.12 -6.44 17.10
CA SER A 95 2.33 -7.09 17.65
C SER A 95 2.60 -6.74 19.13
N SER A 96 1.77 -5.88 19.71
CA SER A 96 1.81 -5.48 21.14
C SER A 96 0.88 -6.36 21.97
#